data_AF-A0A316D5U9-F1
#
_entry.id   AF-A0A316D5U9-F1
#
_cell.length_a   1.000
_cell.length_b   1.000
_cell.length_c   1.000
_cell.angle_alpha   90.00
_cell.angle_beta   90.00
_cell.angle_gamma   90.00
#
_symmetry.space_group_name_H-M   'P 1'
#
loop_
_entity.id
_entity.type
_entity.pdbx_description
1 polymer ?
#
loop_
_entity_poly.entity_id
_entity_poly.type
_entity_poly.pdbx_seq_one_letter_code
_entity_poly.pdbx_strand_id
1 'polypeptide(L)' 'MKQLKTFAILINGKEQFRVEAIGQFTAVMLGAVDERYRRLVRRFPRSCFLPTAVEVVA' A
#
# COMPACT_ATOMS: atom_id res chain seq x y z
N MET A 1 3.64 20.30 -12.46
CA MET A 1 2.83 19.48 -11.52
C MET A 1 3.30 18.04 -11.61
N LYS A 2 3.56 17.34 -10.49
CA LYS A 2 3.90 15.91 -10.54
C LYS A 2 2.62 15.13 -10.88
N GLN A 3 2.66 14.32 -11.93
CA GLN A 3 1.53 13.48 -12.34
C GLN A 3 1.34 12.34 -11.33
N LEU A 4 0.11 12.14 -10.86
CA LEU A 4 -0.24 11.00 -10.03
C LEU A 4 -0.23 9.71 -10.86
N LYS A 5 0.21 8.63 -10.24
CA LYS A 5 0.25 7.28 -10.81
C LYS A 5 -0.50 6.33 -9.89
N THR A 6 -1.05 5.26 -10.45
CA THR A 6 -1.70 4.20 -9.66
C THR A 6 -0.66 3.19 -9.17
N PHE A 7 -0.70 2.88 -7.88
CA PHE A 7 0.14 1.87 -7.25
C PHE A 7 -0.72 0.79 -6.59
N ALA A 8 -0.38 -0.47 -6.81
CA ALA A 8 -0.90 -1.60 -6.06
C ALA A 8 -0.13 -1.72 -4.73
N ILE A 9 -0.85 -1.73 -3.61
CA ILE A 9 -0.32 -2.03 -2.30
C ILE A 9 -0.40 -3.53 -2.08
N LEU A 10 0.77 -4.15 -2.02
CA LEU A 10 0.92 -5.56 -1.65
C LEU A 10 1.21 -5.65 -0.16
N ILE A 11 0.58 -6.62 0.51
CA ILE A 11 0.94 -7.03 1.85
C ILE A 11 1.43 -8.47 1.78
N ASN A 12 2.67 -8.71 2.19
CA ASN A 12 3.32 -10.01 2.11
C ASN A 12 3.24 -10.60 0.67
N GLY A 13 3.50 -9.75 -0.32
CA GLY A 13 3.50 -10.11 -1.75
C GLY A 13 2.12 -10.27 -2.40
N LYS A 14 1.01 -10.12 -1.66
CA LYS A 14 -0.36 -10.20 -2.19
C LYS A 14 -1.00 -8.83 -2.32
N GLU A 15 -1.51 -8.49 -3.51
CA GLU A 15 -2.27 -7.26 -3.73
C GLU A 15 -3.50 -7.22 -2.80
N GLN A 16 -3.63 -6.11 -2.08
CA GLN A 16 -4.77 -5.87 -1.19
C GLN A 16 -5.67 -4.77 -1.73
N PHE A 17 -5.05 -3.69 -2.23
CA PHE A 17 -5.75 -2.53 -2.74
C PHE A 17 -4.82 -1.64 -3.57
N ARG A 18 -5.39 -0.63 -4.21
CA ARG A 18 -4.67 0.36 -5.02
C ARG A 18 -4.82 1.77 -4.44
N VAL A 19 -3.82 2.61 -4.67
CA VAL A 19 -3.79 4.03 -4.28
C VAL A 19 -3.19 4.87 -5.40
N GLU A 20 -3.56 6.13 -5.48
CA GLU A 20 -2.89 7.11 -6.33
C GLU A 20 -1.81 7.84 -5.55
N ALA A 21 -0.62 7.95 -6.12
CA ALA A 21 0.49 8.64 -5.48
C ALA A 21 1.45 9.24 -6.51
N ILE A 22 2.29 10.19 -6.07
CA ILE A 22 3.36 10.75 -6.90
C ILE A 22 4.57 9.81 -7.06
N GLY A 23 4.62 8.72 -6.30
CA GLY A 23 5.72 7.77 -6.30
C GLY A 23 5.53 6.64 -5.28
N GLN A 24 6.36 5.60 -5.38
CA GLN A 24 6.26 4.39 -4.56
C GLN A 24 6.34 4.66 -3.06
N PHE A 25 7.26 5.52 -2.61
CA PHE A 25 7.38 5.85 -1.19
C PHE A 25 6.09 6.47 -0.65
N THR A 26 5.51 7.44 -1.36
CA THR A 26 4.24 8.06 -0.99
C THR A 26 3.10 7.04 -1.00
N ALA A 27 3.09 6.12 -1.97
CA ALA A 27 2.10 5.04 -2.01
C ALA A 27 2.19 4.10 -0.79
N VAL A 28 3.39 3.72 -0.35
CA VAL A 28 3.57 2.91 0.87
C VAL A 28 3.07 3.66 2.11
N MET A 29 3.40 4.96 2.23
CA MET A 29 2.93 5.78 3.36
C MET A 29 1.40 5.89 3.39
N LEU A 30 0.76 6.09 2.23
CA LEU A 30 -0.69 6.08 2.09
C LEU A 30 -1.28 4.70 2.44
N GLY A 31 -0.63 3.62 2.00
CA GLY A 31 -1.03 2.25 2.34
C GLY A 31 -0.96 1.95 3.84
N ALA A 32 0.05 2.46 4.54
CA ALA A 32 0.21 2.25 5.99
C ALA A 32 -0.85 2.98 6.85
N VAL A 33 -1.41 4.08 6.35
CA VAL A 33 -2.50 4.81 7.03
C VAL A 33 -3.89 4.38 6.56
N ASP A 34 -3.99 3.55 5.52
CA ASP A 34 -5.25 3.01 5.01
C ASP A 34 -5.92 2.11 6.06
N GLU A 35 -7.23 2.25 6.23
CA GLU A 35 -7.99 1.50 7.23
C GLU A 35 -7.94 -0.02 6.98
N ARG A 36 -7.79 -0.46 5.71
CA ARG A 36 -7.63 -1.88 5.37
C ARG A 36 -6.35 -2.46 5.95
N TYR A 37 -5.24 -1.71 5.87
CA TYR A 37 -3.98 -2.09 6.51
C TYR A 37 -4.11 -2.09 8.03
N ARG A 38 -4.70 -1.05 8.62
CA ARG A 38 -4.91 -0.94 10.07
C ARG A 38 -5.77 -2.08 10.64
N ARG A 39 -6.83 -2.49 9.94
CA ARG A 39 -7.64 -3.66 10.31
C ARG A 39 -6.83 -4.94 10.31
N LEU A 40 -5.97 -5.12 9.31
CA LEU A 40 -5.11 -6.30 9.22
C LEU A 40 -4.12 -6.37 10.40
N VAL A 41 -3.45 -5.26 10.70
CA VAL A 41 -2.53 -5.15 11.85
C VAL A 41 -3.24 -5.41 13.17
N ARG A 42 -4.44 -4.84 13.37
CA ARG A 42 -5.25 -5.09 14.59
C ARG A 42 -5.67 -6.56 14.72
N ARG A 43 -6.00 -7.22 13.60
CA ARG A 43 -6.41 -8.63 13.60
C ARG A 43 -5.24 -9.57 13.93
N PHE A 44 -4.01 -9.19 13.60
CA PHE A 44 -2.82 -10.02 13.76
C PHE A 44 -1.67 -9.23 14.42
N PRO A 45 -1.79 -8.88 15.72
CA PRO A 45 -0.87 -7.95 16.38
C PRO A 45 0.56 -8.49 16.58
N ARG A 46 0.77 -9.81 16.42
CA ARG A 46 2.08 -10.46 16.49
C ARG A 46 2.70 -10.74 15.11
N SER A 47 2.02 -10.35 14.03
CA SER A 47 2.50 -10.56 12.66
C SER A 47 3.23 -9.31 12.16
N CYS A 48 4.37 -9.53 11.51
CA CYS A 48 5.02 -8.49 10.73
C CYS A 48 4.38 -8.44 9.34
N PHE A 49 3.93 -7.25 8.94
CA PHE A 49 3.42 -7.00 7.60
C PHE A 49 4.44 -6.17 6.85
N LEU A 50 4.81 -6.62 5.66
CA LEU A 50 5.66 -5.86 4.75
C LEU A 50 4.77 -5.21 3.67
N PRO A 51 4.39 -3.93 3.82
CA PRO A 51 3.71 -3.21 2.76
C PRO A 51 4.72 -2.82 1.67
N THR A 52 4.39 -3.12 0.43
CA THR A 52 5.16 -2.70 -0.76
C THR A 52 4.24 -2.07 -1.78
N ALA A 53 4.70 -1.07 -2.50
CA ALA A 53 3.95 -0.44 -3.57
C ALA A 53 4.57 -0.76 -4.93
N VAL A 54 3.75 -1.26 -5.87
CA VAL A 54 4.16 -1.54 -7.25
C VAL A 54 3.35 -0.66 -8.18
N GLU A 55 4.01 0.03 -9.12
CA GLU A 55 3.31 0.86 -10.12
C GLU A 55 2.49 -0.03 -11.05
N VAL A 56 1.21 0.28 -11.22
CA VAL A 56 0.34 -0.42 -12.16
C VAL A 56 0.48 0.27 -13.51
N VAL A 57 1.16 -0.38 -14.45
CA VAL A 57 1.26 0.09 -15.84
C VAL A 57 0.12 -0.56 -16.61
N ALA A 58 -0.81 0.26 -17.10
CA ALA A 58 -1.88 -0.16 -17.99
C ALA A 58 -1.38 -0.28 -19.44
#